data_AF-A0A7C4UD95-F1
#
_entry.id   AF-A0A7C4UD95-F1
#
_cell.length_a   1.000
_cell.length_b   1.000
_cell.length_c   1.000
_cell.angle_alpha   90.00
_cell.angle_beta   90.00
_cell.angle_gamma   90.00
#
_symmetry.space_group_name_H-M   'P 1'
#
loop_
_entity.id
_entity.type
_entity.pdbx_description
1 polymer ?
#
loop_
_entity_poly.entity_id
_entity_poly.type
_entity_poly.pdbx_seq_one_letter_code
_entity_poly.pdbx_strand_id
1 'polypeptide(L)'
;MSAPTRPSKLVFVPELLLVPFVLLLLAALFPVAAQEPTGDEGQFITIGSPITSEVVNNVKSTVESARSRKITKIVFDFNPDSRESSSPDFGPCYDLASYIRGLHDIVTIGYVHNKVKRHSVMPLLACKEIVMSSAGSFGEIEPDPSAPKDQGQITLYRNMAGEARAAIVLKMIDPNVEVMEGRKNNAAYYFDRREQAQAEAAGVVGIKPEPVLPRGKVEMLNQDTRRDSACAN
;
A
#
# COMPACT_ATOMS: atom_id res chain seq x y z
N MET A 1 60.62 -47.99 76.80
CA MET A 1 59.81 -49.08 77.40
C MET A 1 58.91 -49.66 76.31
N SER A 2 59.02 -50.97 76.11
CA SER A 2 58.21 -51.93 75.33
C SER A 2 57.74 -51.61 73.90
N ALA A 3 58.26 -52.38 72.95
CA ALA A 3 57.59 -52.84 71.72
C ALA A 3 56.78 -54.13 72.02
N PRO A 4 56.32 -54.96 71.05
CA PRO A 4 55.78 -54.77 69.67
C PRO A 4 54.44 -55.54 69.44
N THR A 5 53.79 -55.43 68.25
CA THR A 5 53.20 -56.58 67.48
C THR A 5 52.47 -56.15 66.19
N ARG A 6 52.84 -56.78 65.05
CA ARG A 6 52.12 -56.90 63.74
C ARG A 6 50.94 -57.92 63.86
N PRO A 7 50.06 -58.24 62.87
CA PRO A 7 50.17 -58.11 61.39
C PRO A 7 48.86 -57.77 60.59
N SER A 8 49.05 -57.79 59.27
CA SER A 8 48.17 -57.66 58.10
C SER A 8 46.91 -58.55 58.00
N LYS A 9 45.89 -58.07 57.24
CA LYS A 9 45.14 -58.81 56.19
C LYS A 9 44.12 -57.94 55.43
N LEU A 10 44.10 -58.10 54.10
CA LEU A 10 43.03 -57.69 53.15
C LEU A 10 41.73 -58.47 53.40
N VAL A 11 40.56 -57.82 53.25
CA VAL A 11 39.24 -58.37 52.83
C VAL A 11 38.40 -57.17 52.30
N PHE A 12 38.07 -57.02 51.01
CA PHE A 12 36.97 -57.60 50.21
C PHE A 12 35.64 -56.79 50.26
N VAL A 13 35.39 -55.98 49.19
CA VAL A 13 34.17 -55.63 48.37
C VAL A 13 32.73 -55.71 48.96
N PRO A 14 31.64 -55.34 48.23
CA PRO A 14 31.24 -54.17 47.39
C PRO A 14 29.88 -53.55 47.86
N GLU A 15 29.47 -52.37 47.39
CA GLU A 15 28.04 -52.04 47.09
C GLU A 15 27.99 -50.66 46.38
N LEU A 16 27.75 -50.62 45.07
CA LEU A 16 26.43 -50.49 44.41
C LEU A 16 25.88 -49.05 44.44
N LEU A 17 26.08 -48.32 43.33
CA LEU A 17 24.99 -47.59 42.67
C LEU A 17 25.45 -47.12 41.28
N LEU A 18 24.91 -47.82 40.28
CA LEU A 18 25.04 -47.61 38.86
C LEU A 18 23.62 -47.24 38.39
N VAL A 19 23.40 -46.02 37.90
CA VAL A 19 22.14 -45.54 37.31
C VAL A 19 22.48 -44.68 36.09
N PRO A 20 21.78 -44.80 34.95
CA PRO A 20 22.42 -45.05 33.66
C PRO A 20 22.61 -43.80 32.79
N PHE A 21 23.74 -43.81 32.08
CA PHE A 21 24.13 -42.86 31.05
C PHE A 21 23.67 -43.39 29.67
N VAL A 22 22.37 -43.53 29.42
CA VAL A 22 21.85 -43.91 28.08
C VAL A 22 20.44 -43.35 27.90
N LEU A 23 20.30 -42.08 27.47
CA LEU A 23 19.09 -41.63 26.75
C LEU A 23 19.26 -40.25 26.08
N LEU A 24 20.36 -40.01 25.36
CA LEU A 24 20.55 -38.74 24.65
C LEU A 24 20.93 -38.91 23.18
N LEU A 25 20.28 -39.87 22.49
CA LEU A 25 20.54 -40.10 21.06
C LEU A 25 19.31 -40.56 20.27
N LEU A 26 18.14 -39.97 20.54
CA LEU A 26 16.91 -40.30 19.79
C LEU A 26 15.99 -39.07 19.55
N ALA A 27 16.56 -37.92 19.18
CA ALA A 27 15.79 -36.68 18.94
C ALA A 27 15.96 -36.07 17.53
N ALA A 28 16.35 -36.86 16.52
CA ALA A 28 16.67 -36.36 15.18
C ALA A 28 15.89 -37.03 14.02
N LEU A 29 14.69 -37.55 14.28
CA LEU A 29 13.82 -38.14 13.24
C LEU A 29 12.37 -37.65 13.31
N PHE A 30 12.14 -36.43 13.79
CA PHE A 30 10.87 -35.77 13.49
C PHE A 30 11.00 -35.15 12.11
N PRO A 31 10.20 -35.58 11.10
CA PRO A 31 10.08 -34.82 9.88
C PRO A 31 9.56 -33.45 10.32
N VAL A 32 10.37 -32.42 10.14
CA VAL A 32 9.89 -31.04 10.16
C VAL A 32 8.88 -30.99 9.02
N ALA A 33 7.60 -31.09 9.35
CA ALA A 33 6.55 -30.81 8.40
C ALA A 33 6.80 -29.36 7.96
N ALA A 34 7.32 -29.19 6.75
CA ALA A 34 7.33 -27.90 6.09
C ALA A 34 5.89 -27.40 6.16
N GLN A 35 5.67 -26.31 6.88
CA GLN A 35 4.37 -25.66 6.90
C GLN A 35 4.02 -25.38 5.44
N GLU A 36 2.94 -25.99 4.94
CA GLU A 36 2.37 -25.56 3.67
C GLU A 36 2.18 -24.05 3.76
N PRO A 37 2.63 -23.26 2.76
CA PRO A 37 2.42 -21.83 2.77
C PRO A 37 0.91 -21.60 2.71
N THR A 38 0.29 -21.45 3.86
CA THR A 38 -1.12 -21.08 4.06
C THR A 38 -1.30 -19.57 3.96
N GLY A 39 -0.38 -18.88 3.28
CA GLY A 39 -0.51 -17.48 2.94
C GLY A 39 -1.23 -17.37 1.61
N ASP A 40 -2.29 -16.56 1.54
CA ASP A 40 -2.78 -16.04 0.27
C ASP A 40 -1.58 -15.48 -0.52
N GLU A 41 -1.13 -16.21 -1.53
CA GLU A 41 0.02 -15.77 -2.33
C GLU A 41 -0.32 -14.44 -3.00
N GLY A 42 0.45 -13.40 -2.69
CA GLY A 42 0.38 -12.10 -3.33
C GLY A 42 1.53 -11.94 -4.32
N GLN A 43 1.32 -11.15 -5.37
CA GLN A 43 2.38 -10.82 -6.32
C GLN A 43 2.70 -9.32 -6.30
N PHE A 44 4.00 -9.01 -6.24
CA PHE A 44 4.51 -7.67 -6.50
C PHE A 44 4.74 -7.48 -8.01
N ILE A 45 4.26 -6.36 -8.54
CA ILE A 45 4.46 -5.96 -9.94
C ILE A 45 5.00 -4.53 -9.94
N THR A 46 6.16 -4.36 -10.53
CA THR A 46 6.82 -3.06 -10.67
C THR A 46 6.22 -2.26 -11.83
N ILE A 47 5.93 -0.98 -11.59
CA ILE A 47 5.51 -0.03 -12.61
C ILE A 47 6.71 0.85 -13.00
N GLY A 48 7.21 0.67 -14.22
CA GLY A 48 8.29 1.49 -14.77
C GLY A 48 7.87 2.94 -15.00
N SER A 49 8.79 3.89 -14.78
CA SER A 49 8.61 5.32 -15.07
C SER A 49 9.63 5.79 -16.11
N PRO A 50 9.22 6.47 -17.20
CA PRO A 50 7.83 6.87 -17.50
C PRO A 50 6.95 5.67 -17.91
N ILE A 51 5.65 5.78 -17.65
CA ILE A 51 4.65 4.78 -18.03
C ILE A 51 4.37 4.95 -19.53
N THR A 52 4.92 4.06 -20.33
CA THR A 52 4.69 3.97 -21.78
C THR A 52 3.74 2.81 -22.11
N SER A 53 3.27 2.72 -23.36
CA SER A 53 2.45 1.58 -23.81
C SER A 53 3.15 0.22 -23.63
N GLU A 54 4.49 0.18 -23.72
CA GLU A 54 5.28 -1.03 -23.44
C GLU A 54 5.19 -1.43 -21.96
N VAL A 55 5.34 -0.47 -21.04
CA VAL A 55 5.15 -0.71 -19.60
C VAL A 55 3.74 -1.23 -19.33
N VAL A 56 2.72 -0.63 -19.94
CA VAL A 56 1.33 -1.08 -19.81
C VAL A 56 1.15 -2.52 -20.27
N ASN A 57 1.70 -2.88 -21.43
CA ASN A 57 1.59 -4.24 -21.97
C ASN A 57 2.31 -5.27 -21.09
N ASN A 58 3.49 -4.93 -20.56
CA ASN A 58 4.26 -5.79 -19.65
C ASN A 58 3.52 -6.02 -18.33
N VAL A 59 2.92 -4.97 -17.76
CA VAL A 59 2.11 -5.07 -16.53
C VAL A 59 0.88 -5.94 -16.79
N LYS A 60 0.14 -5.72 -17.87
CA LYS A 60 -1.02 -6.55 -18.25
C LYS A 60 -0.65 -8.03 -18.39
N SER A 61 0.43 -8.33 -19.13
CA SER A 61 0.91 -9.70 -19.30
C SER A 61 1.27 -10.36 -17.94
N THR A 62 1.93 -9.60 -17.06
CA THR A 62 2.31 -10.07 -15.72
C THR A 62 1.07 -10.34 -14.85
N VAL A 63 0.06 -9.47 -14.90
CA VAL A 63 -1.21 -9.65 -14.18
C VAL A 63 -1.96 -10.88 -14.71
N GLU A 64 -2.07 -11.09 -16.02
CA GLU A 64 -2.74 -12.29 -16.56
C GLU A 64 -2.00 -13.59 -16.17
N SER A 65 -0.66 -13.55 -16.11
CA SER A 65 0.13 -14.66 -15.56
C SER A 65 -0.13 -14.88 -14.05
N ALA A 66 -0.31 -13.82 -13.27
CA ALA A 66 -0.72 -13.91 -11.88
C ALA A 66 -2.10 -14.58 -11.75
N ARG A 67 -3.06 -14.14 -12.57
CA ARG A 67 -4.44 -14.65 -12.57
C ARG A 67 -4.52 -16.12 -12.95
N SER A 68 -3.74 -16.58 -13.92
CA SER A 68 -3.70 -18.01 -14.28
C SER A 68 -3.17 -18.90 -13.14
N ARG A 69 -2.31 -18.34 -12.29
CA ARG A 69 -1.84 -18.96 -11.04
C ARG A 69 -2.78 -18.76 -9.85
N LYS A 70 -3.97 -18.19 -10.08
CA LYS A 70 -5.00 -17.90 -9.07
C LYS A 70 -4.54 -16.93 -7.98
N ILE A 71 -3.61 -16.03 -8.29
CA ILE A 71 -3.22 -14.93 -7.40
C ILE A 71 -4.39 -13.94 -7.30
N THR A 72 -4.86 -13.69 -6.08
CA THR A 72 -6.00 -12.81 -5.80
C THR A 72 -5.58 -11.46 -5.21
N LYS A 73 -4.29 -11.24 -4.97
CA LYS A 73 -3.75 -10.00 -4.40
C LYS A 73 -2.52 -9.55 -5.16
N ILE A 74 -2.54 -8.31 -5.66
CA ILE A 74 -1.44 -7.73 -6.42
C ILE A 74 -1.05 -6.39 -5.81
N VAL A 75 0.24 -6.25 -5.54
CA VAL A 75 0.86 -4.98 -5.13
C VAL A 75 1.53 -4.37 -6.35
N PHE A 76 1.02 -3.23 -6.81
CA PHE A 76 1.64 -2.41 -7.84
C PHE A 76 2.61 -1.43 -7.19
N ASP A 77 3.90 -1.65 -7.42
CA ASP A 77 4.95 -0.77 -6.91
C ASP A 77 5.22 0.35 -7.93
N PHE A 78 4.82 1.58 -7.57
CA PHE A 78 4.90 2.74 -8.46
C PHE A 78 6.28 3.40 -8.51
N ASN A 79 7.22 2.99 -7.65
CA ASN A 79 8.56 3.56 -7.58
C ASN A 79 9.54 2.60 -6.86
N PRO A 80 9.87 1.45 -7.50
CA PRO A 80 10.64 0.36 -6.90
C PRO A 80 12.05 0.77 -6.45
N ASP A 81 12.67 1.70 -7.18
CA ASP A 81 14.02 2.19 -6.89
C ASP A 81 14.01 3.33 -5.87
N SER A 82 12.86 3.59 -5.23
CA SER A 82 12.63 4.77 -4.40
C SER A 82 12.90 6.10 -5.10
N ARG A 83 12.88 6.12 -6.45
CA ARG A 83 12.96 7.33 -7.28
C ARG A 83 11.57 7.90 -7.52
N GLU A 84 11.48 9.21 -7.77
CA GLU A 84 10.18 9.81 -8.12
C GLU A 84 9.65 9.17 -9.43
N SER A 85 8.36 8.85 -9.46
CA SER A 85 7.66 8.40 -10.66
C SER A 85 6.86 9.56 -11.22
N SER A 86 7.06 9.87 -12.50
CA SER A 86 6.46 11.04 -13.13
C SER A 86 6.32 10.83 -14.62
N SER A 87 5.12 10.46 -15.05
CA SER A 87 4.80 10.24 -16.47
C SER A 87 4.07 11.44 -17.06
N PRO A 88 4.58 12.04 -18.16
CA PRO A 88 3.93 13.15 -18.85
C PRO A 88 2.78 12.70 -19.76
N ASP A 89 2.70 11.41 -20.08
CA ASP A 89 1.76 10.91 -21.07
C ASP A 89 0.45 10.46 -20.42
N PHE A 90 -0.64 11.16 -20.73
CA PHE A 90 -1.98 10.85 -20.23
C PHE A 90 -2.47 9.48 -20.68
N GLY A 91 -2.35 9.18 -21.98
CA GLY A 91 -2.94 7.98 -22.61
C GLY A 91 -2.54 6.66 -21.95
N PRO A 92 -1.23 6.31 -21.90
CA PRO A 92 -0.76 5.09 -21.25
C PRO A 92 -1.14 5.01 -19.77
N CYS A 93 -1.12 6.13 -19.05
CA CYS A 93 -1.53 6.17 -17.64
C CYS A 93 -3.03 5.86 -17.48
N TYR A 94 -3.88 6.42 -18.35
CA TYR A 94 -5.31 6.15 -18.36
C TYR A 94 -5.63 4.71 -18.76
N ASP A 95 -4.92 4.16 -19.75
CA ASP A 95 -5.08 2.76 -20.18
C ASP A 95 -4.73 1.78 -19.05
N LEU A 96 -3.66 2.05 -18.32
CA LEU A 96 -3.28 1.26 -17.15
C LEU A 96 -4.29 1.40 -16.02
N ALA A 97 -4.74 2.61 -15.73
CA ALA A 97 -5.74 2.87 -14.69
C ALA A 97 -7.08 2.18 -14.99
N SER A 98 -7.53 2.25 -16.24
CA SER A 98 -8.75 1.60 -16.70
C SER A 98 -8.65 0.08 -16.58
N TYR A 99 -7.49 -0.49 -16.91
CA TYR A 99 -7.23 -1.92 -16.71
C TYR A 99 -7.25 -2.31 -15.23
N ILE A 100 -6.48 -1.63 -14.38
CA ILE A 100 -6.41 -1.92 -12.93
C ILE A 100 -7.80 -1.84 -12.29
N ARG A 101 -8.60 -0.83 -12.63
CA ARG A 101 -9.96 -0.66 -12.10
C ARG A 101 -10.91 -1.80 -12.51
N GLY A 102 -10.67 -2.43 -13.66
CA GLY A 102 -11.44 -3.58 -14.15
C GLY A 102 -11.11 -4.91 -13.47
N LEU A 103 -10.05 -4.97 -12.65
CA LEU A 103 -9.64 -6.17 -11.92
C LEU A 103 -10.50 -6.39 -10.66
N HIS A 104 -11.79 -6.65 -10.86
CA HIS A 104 -12.74 -6.81 -9.77
C HIS A 104 -12.44 -8.04 -8.89
N ASP A 105 -11.90 -9.10 -9.49
CA ASP A 105 -11.49 -10.38 -8.89
C ASP A 105 -10.18 -10.32 -8.08
N ILE A 106 -9.43 -9.21 -8.18
CA ILE A 106 -8.13 -9.05 -7.53
C ILE A 106 -8.16 -7.90 -6.53
N VAL A 107 -7.57 -8.07 -5.35
CA VAL A 107 -7.27 -6.98 -4.43
C VAL A 107 -6.04 -6.23 -4.96
N THR A 108 -6.25 -5.02 -5.47
CA THR A 108 -5.20 -4.17 -6.05
C THR A 108 -4.70 -3.16 -5.02
N ILE A 109 -3.41 -3.20 -4.72
CA ILE A 109 -2.76 -2.34 -3.74
C ILE A 109 -1.71 -1.52 -4.48
N GLY A 110 -1.84 -0.20 -4.51
CA GLY A 110 -0.81 0.70 -5.01
C GLY A 110 0.18 1.02 -3.89
N TYR A 111 1.44 0.62 -4.05
CA TYR A 111 2.50 0.91 -3.09
C TYR A 111 3.38 2.08 -3.57
N VAL A 112 3.69 2.99 -2.66
CA VAL A 112 4.37 4.26 -2.93
C VAL A 112 5.55 4.43 -1.97
N HIS A 113 6.76 4.14 -2.43
CA HIS A 113 8.02 4.39 -1.72
C HIS A 113 8.37 5.88 -1.64
N ASN A 114 8.23 6.63 -2.73
CA ASN A 114 8.59 8.05 -2.85
C ASN A 114 7.49 8.82 -3.62
N LYS A 115 7.77 9.98 -4.21
CA LYS A 115 6.76 10.78 -4.91
C LYS A 115 6.25 10.10 -6.18
N VAL A 116 4.93 10.14 -6.38
CA VAL A 116 4.25 9.79 -7.64
C VAL A 116 3.53 11.04 -8.16
N LYS A 117 3.97 11.55 -9.30
CA LYS A 117 3.54 12.84 -9.86
C LYS A 117 2.92 12.71 -11.24
N ARG A 118 2.34 13.80 -11.75
CA ARG A 118 1.79 13.89 -13.10
C ARG A 118 0.76 12.78 -13.36
N HIS A 119 0.74 12.23 -14.57
CA HIS A 119 -0.27 11.23 -14.92
C HIS A 119 -0.02 9.86 -14.27
N SER A 120 1.17 9.59 -13.71
CA SER A 120 1.41 8.38 -12.90
C SER A 120 0.46 8.26 -11.71
N VAL A 121 -0.11 9.37 -11.22
CA VAL A 121 -1.12 9.37 -10.16
C VAL A 121 -2.40 8.64 -10.58
N MET A 122 -2.77 8.67 -11.86
CA MET A 122 -4.05 8.09 -12.31
C MET A 122 -4.14 6.56 -12.12
N PRO A 123 -3.16 5.74 -12.56
CA PRO A 123 -3.18 4.30 -12.29
C PRO A 123 -3.05 3.96 -10.80
N LEU A 124 -2.40 4.82 -10.00
CA LEU A 124 -2.37 4.67 -8.55
C LEU A 124 -3.77 4.83 -7.95
N LEU A 125 -4.54 5.85 -8.37
CA LEU A 125 -5.92 6.09 -7.93
C LEU A 125 -6.89 4.96 -8.31
N ALA A 126 -6.57 4.16 -9.33
CA ALA A 126 -7.38 3.02 -9.75
C ALA A 126 -7.26 1.81 -8.80
N CYS A 127 -6.27 1.79 -7.91
CA CYS A 127 -6.10 0.71 -6.95
C CYS A 127 -7.19 0.76 -5.86
N LYS A 128 -7.63 -0.41 -5.39
CA LYS A 128 -8.60 -0.53 -4.28
C LYS A 128 -8.03 0.03 -2.98
N GLU A 129 -6.73 -0.20 -2.78
CA GLU A 129 -5.98 0.30 -1.64
C GLU A 129 -4.73 1.04 -2.13
N ILE A 130 -4.31 2.03 -1.36
CA ILE A 130 -3.05 2.72 -1.56
C ILE A 130 -2.31 2.67 -0.24
N VAL A 131 -1.07 2.19 -0.25
CA VAL A 131 -0.17 2.14 0.90
C VAL A 131 1.08 2.95 0.53
N MET A 132 1.58 3.72 1.48
CA MET A 132 2.72 4.61 1.25
C MET A 132 3.77 4.33 2.31
N SER A 133 5.04 4.51 1.97
CA SER A 133 6.12 4.62 2.95
C SER A 133 6.02 5.97 3.68
N SER A 134 6.87 6.20 4.69
CA SER A 134 6.98 7.51 5.36
C SER A 134 7.42 8.64 4.42
N ALA A 135 8.14 8.34 3.34
CA ALA A 135 8.52 9.28 2.29
C ALA A 135 7.54 9.29 1.11
N GLY A 136 6.54 8.41 1.13
CA GLY A 136 5.59 8.23 0.04
C GLY A 136 4.60 9.38 -0.03
N SER A 137 4.38 9.88 -1.25
CA SER A 137 3.35 10.87 -1.52
C SER A 137 2.89 10.79 -2.98
N PHE A 138 1.68 11.26 -3.28
CA PHE A 138 1.20 11.38 -4.65
C PHE A 138 0.35 12.63 -4.89
N GLY A 139 0.39 13.19 -6.09
CA GLY A 139 -0.29 14.45 -6.43
C GLY A 139 0.45 15.23 -7.49
N GLU A 140 0.37 16.56 -7.46
CA GLU A 140 1.08 17.46 -8.39
C GLU A 140 0.94 16.98 -9.86
N ILE A 141 -0.31 16.81 -10.30
CA ILE A 141 -0.62 16.26 -11.63
C ILE A 141 -0.24 17.28 -12.71
N GLU A 142 -0.60 18.54 -12.48
CA GLU A 142 -0.22 19.66 -13.34
C GLU A 142 0.51 20.71 -12.50
N PRO A 143 1.86 20.72 -12.49
CA PRO A 143 2.63 21.69 -11.72
C PRO A 143 2.58 23.11 -12.30
N ASP A 144 2.28 23.29 -13.59
CA ASP A 144 2.13 24.61 -14.19
C ASP A 144 0.70 25.14 -14.01
N PRO A 145 0.46 26.13 -13.13
CA PRO A 145 -0.88 26.65 -12.89
C PRO A 145 -1.52 27.29 -14.14
N SER A 146 -0.70 27.71 -15.10
CA SER A 146 -1.12 28.33 -16.36
C SER A 146 -1.40 27.33 -17.48
N ALA A 147 -1.03 26.06 -17.30
CA ALA A 147 -1.30 25.02 -18.28
C ALA A 147 -2.81 24.92 -18.57
N PRO A 148 -3.19 24.76 -19.86
CA PRO A 148 -4.56 24.52 -20.24
C PRO A 148 -5.12 23.28 -19.54
N LYS A 149 -6.29 23.44 -18.94
CA LYS A 149 -6.98 22.37 -18.22
C LYS A 149 -7.93 21.67 -19.19
N ASP A 150 -7.56 20.48 -19.61
CA ASP A 150 -8.40 19.65 -20.47
C ASP A 150 -9.60 19.11 -19.67
N GLN A 151 -10.80 19.58 -20.04
CA GLN A 151 -12.02 19.23 -19.33
C GLN A 151 -12.41 17.76 -19.46
N GLY A 152 -12.02 17.11 -20.57
CA GLY A 152 -12.18 15.68 -20.78
C GLY A 152 -11.32 14.90 -19.80
N GLN A 153 -10.05 15.26 -19.67
CA GLN A 153 -9.13 14.64 -18.69
C GLN A 153 -9.59 14.86 -17.26
N ILE A 154 -10.01 16.08 -16.90
CA ILE A 154 -10.57 16.39 -15.56
C ILE A 154 -11.77 15.49 -15.24
N THR A 155 -12.64 15.24 -16.21
CA THR A 155 -13.79 14.35 -16.03
C THR A 155 -13.34 12.91 -15.75
N LEU A 156 -12.30 12.43 -16.46
CA LEU A 156 -11.75 11.10 -16.23
C LEU A 156 -11.09 10.98 -14.84
N TYR A 157 -10.38 12.00 -14.38
CA TYR A 157 -9.84 12.05 -13.02
C TYR A 157 -10.95 12.04 -11.95
N ARG A 158 -12.00 12.85 -12.12
CA ARG A 158 -13.17 12.87 -11.24
C ARG A 158 -13.82 11.47 -11.15
N ASN A 159 -13.98 10.81 -12.30
CA ASN A 159 -14.55 9.46 -12.37
C ASN A 159 -13.66 8.39 -11.73
N MET A 160 -12.34 8.56 -11.81
CA MET A 160 -11.38 7.65 -11.17
C MET A 160 -11.39 7.81 -9.64
N ALA A 161 -11.46 9.04 -9.16
CA ALA A 161 -11.47 9.37 -7.73
C ALA A 161 -12.76 8.94 -7.00
N GLY A 162 -13.88 8.91 -7.74
CA GLY A 162 -15.22 8.76 -7.17
C GLY A 162 -15.75 10.07 -6.57
N GLU A 163 -17.08 10.19 -6.52
CA GLU A 163 -17.78 11.42 -6.15
C GLU A 163 -17.31 12.01 -4.81
N ALA A 164 -17.21 11.17 -3.77
CA ALA A 164 -16.88 11.61 -2.42
C ALA A 164 -15.47 12.20 -2.27
N ARG A 165 -14.53 11.88 -3.17
CA ARG A 165 -13.11 12.31 -3.08
C ARG A 165 -12.64 13.11 -4.29
N ALA A 166 -13.53 13.37 -5.25
CA ALA A 166 -13.19 14.05 -6.48
C ALA A 166 -12.47 15.37 -6.25
N ALA A 167 -12.97 16.22 -5.34
CA ALA A 167 -12.35 17.53 -5.07
C ALA A 167 -10.89 17.44 -4.60
N ILE A 168 -10.54 16.41 -3.84
CA ILE A 168 -9.14 16.18 -3.41
C ILE A 168 -8.25 15.89 -4.62
N VAL A 169 -8.70 15.03 -5.54
CA VAL A 169 -7.93 14.71 -6.75
C VAL A 169 -7.87 15.90 -7.70
N LEU A 170 -8.96 16.65 -7.83
CA LEU A 170 -8.99 17.88 -8.64
C LEU A 170 -8.05 18.96 -8.09
N LYS A 171 -7.84 19.00 -6.77
CA LYS A 171 -6.86 19.87 -6.14
C LYS A 171 -5.42 19.55 -6.54
N MET A 172 -5.12 18.32 -6.95
CA MET A 172 -3.80 17.96 -7.52
C MET A 172 -3.59 18.51 -8.94
N ILE A 173 -4.65 19.02 -9.58
CA ILE A 173 -4.65 19.53 -10.97
C ILE A 173 -4.82 21.05 -11.01
N ASP A 174 -5.75 21.60 -10.22
CA ASP A 174 -6.10 23.02 -10.24
C ASP A 174 -5.86 23.65 -8.86
N PRO A 175 -4.89 24.58 -8.71
CA PRO A 175 -4.60 25.24 -7.44
C PRO A 175 -5.76 26.12 -6.94
N ASN A 176 -6.73 26.45 -7.80
CA ASN A 176 -7.92 27.24 -7.45
C ASN A 176 -9.02 26.41 -6.79
N VAL A 177 -8.92 25.08 -6.83
CA VAL A 177 -9.82 24.23 -6.06
C VAL A 177 -9.59 24.51 -4.58
N GLU A 178 -10.68 24.71 -3.86
CA GLU A 178 -10.70 24.90 -2.41
C GLU A 178 -11.52 23.76 -1.81
N VAL A 179 -10.87 22.80 -1.18
CA VAL A 179 -11.54 21.57 -0.75
C VAL A 179 -12.21 21.79 0.59
N MET A 180 -13.53 21.70 0.58
CA MET A 180 -14.39 21.69 1.75
C MET A 180 -14.70 20.25 2.14
N GLU A 181 -14.97 20.02 3.42
CA GLU A 181 -15.42 18.74 3.94
C GLU A 181 -16.79 18.88 4.59
N GLY A 182 -17.69 17.97 4.27
CA GLY A 182 -18.94 17.74 4.98
C GLY A 182 -19.21 16.24 5.09
N ARG A 183 -20.46 15.87 5.36
CA ARG A 183 -20.91 14.48 5.41
C ARG A 183 -22.11 14.25 4.51
N LYS A 184 -22.09 13.14 3.77
CA LYS A 184 -23.22 12.63 2.96
C LYS A 184 -23.49 11.19 3.41
N ASN A 185 -24.72 10.89 3.83
CA ASN A 185 -25.09 9.58 4.39
C ASN A 185 -24.14 9.12 5.52
N ASN A 186 -23.79 10.05 6.41
CA ASN A 186 -22.85 9.87 7.51
C ASN A 186 -21.40 9.49 7.11
N ALA A 187 -21.03 9.56 5.83
CA ALA A 187 -19.65 9.38 5.36
C ALA A 187 -19.03 10.74 4.98
N ALA A 188 -17.70 10.86 5.13
CA ALA A 188 -16.97 12.04 4.70
C ALA A 188 -17.16 12.30 3.20
N TYR A 189 -17.40 13.57 2.85
CA TYR A 189 -17.64 14.00 1.49
C TYR A 189 -16.89 15.30 1.21
N TYR A 190 -16.08 15.30 0.15
CA TYR A 190 -15.22 16.41 -0.24
C TYR A 190 -15.69 17.06 -1.53
N PHE A 191 -15.82 18.39 -1.52
CA PHE A 191 -16.29 19.18 -2.66
C PHE A 191 -15.49 20.49 -2.76
N ASP A 192 -15.52 21.12 -3.94
CA ASP A 192 -14.95 22.46 -4.11
C ASP A 192 -15.88 23.49 -3.48
N ARG A 193 -15.37 24.50 -2.78
CA ARG A 193 -16.18 25.63 -2.26
C ARG A 193 -17.09 26.25 -3.33
N ARG A 194 -16.65 26.30 -4.60
CA ARG A 194 -17.46 26.79 -5.73
C ARG A 194 -18.73 25.95 -5.96
N GLU A 195 -18.74 24.70 -5.52
CA GLU A 195 -19.80 23.71 -5.67
C GLU A 195 -20.65 23.53 -4.39
N GLN A 196 -20.52 24.43 -3.39
CA GLN A 196 -21.17 24.25 -2.09
C GLN A 196 -22.69 24.15 -2.18
N ALA A 197 -23.35 25.02 -2.95
CA ALA A 197 -24.81 24.98 -3.09
C ALA A 197 -25.29 23.65 -3.71
N GLN A 198 -24.53 23.09 -4.66
CA GLN A 198 -24.83 21.78 -5.26
C GLN A 198 -24.61 20.66 -4.25
N ALA A 199 -23.55 20.73 -3.44
CA ALA A 199 -23.28 19.75 -2.40
C ALA A 199 -24.40 19.73 -1.34
N GLU A 200 -24.83 20.90 -0.85
CA GLU A 200 -25.94 21.04 0.10
C GLU A 200 -27.25 20.49 -0.49
N ALA A 201 -27.56 20.85 -1.75
CA ALA A 201 -28.73 20.31 -2.46
C ALA A 201 -28.66 18.78 -2.66
N ALA A 202 -27.46 18.21 -2.75
CA ALA A 202 -27.22 16.78 -2.83
C ALA A 202 -27.21 16.07 -1.45
N GLY A 203 -27.56 16.77 -0.37
CA GLY A 203 -27.68 16.23 0.98
C GLY A 203 -26.38 16.21 1.78
N VAL A 204 -25.38 17.00 1.40
CA VAL A 204 -24.16 17.19 2.20
C VAL A 204 -24.47 18.12 3.36
N VAL A 205 -24.16 17.69 4.59
CA VAL A 205 -24.41 18.42 5.84
C VAL A 205 -23.15 18.50 6.70
N GLY A 206 -23.18 19.30 7.76
CA GLY A 206 -22.07 19.38 8.72
C GLY A 206 -20.77 19.90 8.07
N ILE A 207 -20.90 20.85 7.14
CA ILE A 207 -19.78 21.40 6.39
C ILE A 207 -18.85 22.14 7.35
N LYS A 208 -17.56 21.81 7.34
CA LYS A 208 -16.54 22.53 8.10
C LYS A 208 -16.41 23.96 7.54
N PRO A 209 -16.33 24.99 8.40
CA PRO A 209 -16.24 26.38 7.94
C PRO A 209 -14.93 26.66 7.20
N GLU A 210 -13.83 26.06 7.68
CA GLU A 210 -12.51 26.19 7.08
C GLU A 210 -12.26 25.09 6.04
N PRO A 211 -11.56 25.41 4.94
CA PRO A 211 -11.21 24.43 3.93
C PRO A 211 -10.18 23.45 4.49
N VAL A 212 -10.31 22.17 4.15
CA VAL A 212 -9.32 21.15 4.49
C VAL A 212 -8.09 21.31 3.62
N LEU A 213 -8.27 21.69 2.34
CA LEU A 213 -7.18 22.06 1.44
C LEU A 213 -7.47 23.45 0.85
N PRO A 214 -6.79 24.52 1.32
CA PRO A 214 -7.02 25.88 0.86
C PRO A 214 -6.49 26.10 -0.57
N ARG A 215 -6.92 27.19 -1.21
CA ARG A 215 -6.41 27.62 -2.52
C ARG A 215 -4.90 27.94 -2.49
N GLY A 216 -4.26 27.91 -3.67
CA GLY A 216 -2.95 28.54 -3.90
C GLY A 216 -1.87 27.63 -4.49
N LYS A 217 -1.86 26.34 -4.14
CA LYS A 217 -0.97 25.34 -4.74
C LYS A 217 -1.73 24.08 -5.09
N VAL A 218 -1.20 23.31 -6.04
CA VAL A 218 -1.64 21.93 -6.25
C VAL A 218 -1.22 21.07 -5.06
N GLU A 219 -2.05 20.11 -4.69
CA GLU A 219 -1.82 19.30 -3.49
C GLU A 219 -0.94 18.08 -3.75
N MET A 220 -0.18 17.70 -2.72
CA MET A 220 0.57 16.46 -2.65
C MET A 220 0.12 15.68 -1.42
N LEU A 221 -0.59 14.57 -1.61
CA LEU A 221 -1.07 13.75 -0.51
C LEU A 221 0.05 12.87 0.02
N ASN A 222 0.31 12.96 1.32
CA ASN A 222 1.20 12.07 2.06
C ASN A 222 0.40 11.32 3.13
N GLN A 223 1.09 10.55 3.98
CA GLN A 223 0.43 9.80 5.06
C GLN A 223 -0.34 10.71 6.04
N ASP A 224 0.21 11.87 6.39
CA ASP A 224 -0.39 12.79 7.36
C ASP A 224 -1.66 13.44 6.78
N THR A 225 -1.58 14.01 5.58
CA THR A 225 -2.73 14.62 4.90
C THR A 225 -3.83 13.58 4.64
N ARG A 226 -3.45 12.34 4.32
CA ARG A 226 -4.42 11.26 4.12
C ARG A 226 -5.08 10.88 5.44
N ARG A 227 -4.32 10.78 6.54
CA ARG A 227 -4.89 10.46 7.85
C ARG A 227 -5.90 11.53 8.24
N ASP A 228 -5.59 12.80 8.05
CA ASP A 228 -6.51 13.90 8.38
C ASP A 228 -7.76 13.90 7.46
N SER A 229 -7.61 13.45 6.21
CA SER A 229 -8.70 13.25 5.25
C SER A 229 -9.43 11.89 5.38
N ALA A 230 -8.96 10.99 6.24
CA ALA A 230 -9.53 9.65 6.45
C ALA A 230 -10.04 9.43 7.88
N CYS A 231 -9.56 10.21 8.86
CA CYS A 231 -9.97 10.17 10.26
C CYS A 231 -11.32 10.86 10.52
N ALA A 232 -12.06 11.21 9.47
CA ALA A 232 -13.45 11.65 9.57
C ALA A 232 -14.47 10.50 9.43
N ASN A 233 -14.07 9.24 9.69
CA ASN A 233 -15.00 8.10 9.78
C ASN A 233 -15.94 8.26 10.98
#